data_AF-A0AA35WCP3-F1
#
_entry.id   AF-A0AA35WCP3-F1
#
_cell.length_a   1.000
_cell.length_b   1.000
_cell.length_c   1.000
_cell.angle_alpha   90.00
_cell.angle_beta   90.00
_cell.angle_gamma   90.00
#
_symmetry.space_group_name_H-M   'P 1'
#
loop_
_entity.id
_entity.type
_entity.pdbx_description
1 polymer ?
#
loop_
_entity_poly.entity_id
_entity_poly.type
_entity_poly.pdbx_seq_one_letter_code
_entity_poly.pdbx_strand_id
1 'polypeptide(L)'
;MTMPNVQQSQPSMSFFGAIKQCFSEYANFRGRASRREYWWWILALSIGWFILLALSSTGYLALLLPVFGLAVFLPTLAVTTRRLHDIDKGGWWQLIWLVLAGLAVIPTFIGLFATIASFMAGASQLLIDGFFEYLATGEKVEDKFPWKLVSPLITGVVITLLIDLAIAAWAMFWLIRRGQAGPNRHGPDPWALPAMRRVVDSSMRSPEAFE
;
A
#
# COMPACT_ATOMS: atom_id res chain seq x y z
N MET A 1 -35.53 -5.72 19.22
CA MET A 1 -35.64 -4.29 18.85
C MET A 1 -35.00 -4.11 17.47
N THR A 2 -35.81 -4.12 16.41
CA THR A 2 -35.34 -3.86 15.04
C THR A 2 -35.14 -2.35 14.90
N MET A 3 -33.91 -1.91 14.65
CA MET A 3 -33.65 -0.48 14.47
C MET A 3 -34.32 0.01 13.18
N PRO A 4 -35.02 1.17 13.22
CA PRO A 4 -35.61 1.75 12.02
C PRO A 4 -34.52 2.03 10.97
N ASN A 5 -34.89 1.83 9.71
CA ASN A 5 -34.06 2.10 8.54
C ASN A 5 -33.86 3.61 8.39
N VAL A 6 -33.03 4.20 9.26
CA VAL A 6 -32.53 5.55 9.09
C VAL A 6 -31.58 5.49 7.91
N GLN A 7 -32.00 6.05 6.78
CA GLN A 7 -31.07 6.45 5.72
C GLN A 7 -30.13 7.50 6.32
N GLN A 8 -29.09 7.04 7.01
CA GLN A 8 -28.06 7.88 7.63
C GLN A 8 -27.37 8.60 6.48
N SER A 9 -27.63 9.91 6.34
CA SER A 9 -26.85 10.79 5.47
C SER A 9 -25.45 10.86 6.05
N GLN A 10 -24.61 9.95 5.56
CA GLN A 10 -23.22 9.80 5.98
C GLN A 10 -22.52 11.15 5.80
N PRO A 11 -21.92 11.78 6.84
CA PRO A 11 -21.09 12.96 6.63
C PRO A 11 -20.00 12.57 5.62
N SER A 12 -20.06 13.14 4.42
CA SER A 12 -19.13 12.81 3.36
C SER A 12 -17.80 13.48 3.67
N MET A 13 -16.83 12.68 4.14
CA MET A 13 -15.44 13.11 4.22
C MET A 13 -14.97 13.51 2.82
N SER A 14 -14.58 14.78 2.68
CA SER A 14 -13.97 15.30 1.46
C SER A 14 -12.51 14.87 1.35
N PHE A 15 -11.97 14.87 0.13
CA PHE A 15 -10.57 14.53 -0.13
C PHE A 15 -9.59 15.37 0.71
N PHE A 16 -9.70 16.70 0.64
CA PHE A 16 -8.87 17.60 1.45
C PHE A 16 -9.13 17.48 2.95
N GLY A 17 -10.38 17.16 3.34
CA GLY A 17 -10.73 16.89 4.74
C GLY A 17 -9.97 15.68 5.29
N ALA A 18 -9.86 14.60 4.51
CA ALA A 18 -9.11 13.42 4.90
C ALA A 18 -7.60 13.70 5.05
N ILE A 19 -7.01 14.47 4.13
CA ILE A 19 -5.60 14.89 4.21
C ILE A 19 -5.37 15.70 5.49
N LYS A 20 -6.19 16.73 5.73
CA LYS A 20 -6.10 17.57 6.93
C LYS A 20 -6.25 16.73 8.20
N GLN A 21 -7.20 15.78 8.23
CA GLN A 21 -7.42 14.89 9.36
C GLN A 21 -6.19 14.02 9.63
N CYS A 22 -5.58 13.43 8.61
CA CYS A 22 -4.41 12.57 8.79
C CYS A 22 -3.18 13.33 9.30
N PHE A 23 -2.97 14.57 8.84
CA PHE A 23 -1.91 15.43 9.38
C PHE A 23 -2.24 15.98 10.78
N SER A 24 -3.52 16.19 11.11
CA SER A 24 -3.95 16.57 12.46
C SER A 24 -3.77 15.42 13.46
N GLU A 25 -4.01 14.18 13.00
CA GLU A 25 -3.90 12.95 13.78
C GLU A 25 -2.58 12.21 13.50
N TYR A 26 -1.49 12.96 13.34
CA TYR A 26 -0.21 12.51 12.77
C TYR A 26 0.36 11.22 13.39
N ALA A 27 0.34 11.14 14.73
CA ALA A 27 0.82 9.99 15.48
C ALA A 27 -0.25 9.48 16.47
N ASN A 28 -1.53 9.72 16.16
CA ASN A 28 -2.62 9.24 17.00
C ASN A 28 -3.09 7.86 16.55
N PHE A 29 -2.71 6.84 17.31
CA PHE A 29 -3.10 5.45 17.08
C PHE A 29 -4.43 5.07 17.73
N ARG A 30 -5.05 5.99 18.49
CA ARG A 30 -6.32 5.74 19.18
C ARG A 30 -7.51 6.14 18.32
N GLY A 31 -8.67 5.53 18.59
CA GLY A 31 -9.89 5.80 17.84
C GLY A 31 -10.02 4.97 16.57
N ARG A 32 -10.98 5.39 15.74
CA ARG A 32 -11.41 4.68 14.53
C ARG A 32 -11.37 5.62 13.34
N ALA A 33 -10.94 5.11 12.19
CA ALA A 33 -10.91 5.85 10.94
C ALA A 33 -11.99 5.31 10.01
N SER A 34 -12.74 6.21 9.39
CA SER A 34 -13.73 5.82 8.40
C SER A 34 -13.05 5.27 7.14
N ARG A 35 -13.78 4.47 6.36
CA ARG A 35 -13.29 3.98 5.05
C ARG A 35 -12.89 5.11 4.12
N ARG A 36 -13.71 6.17 4.07
CA ARG A 36 -13.47 7.31 3.18
C ARG A 36 -12.21 8.05 3.58
N GLU A 37 -12.00 8.28 4.88
CA GLU A 37 -10.75 8.87 5.41
C GLU A 37 -9.52 8.06 4.97
N TYR A 38 -9.55 6.75 5.18
CA TYR A 38 -8.45 5.87 4.79
C TYR A 38 -8.19 5.90 3.27
N TRP A 39 -9.23 5.75 2.45
CA TRP A 39 -9.07 5.65 1.00
C TRP A 39 -8.70 6.97 0.32
N TRP A 40 -9.19 8.09 0.82
CA TRP A 40 -8.73 9.40 0.36
C TRP A 40 -7.28 9.66 0.72
N TRP A 41 -6.85 9.22 1.91
CA TRP A 41 -5.43 9.26 2.29
C TRP A 41 -4.58 8.42 1.35
N ILE A 42 -4.96 7.16 1.09
CA ILE A 42 -4.24 6.29 0.13
C ILE A 42 -4.19 6.93 -1.26
N LEU A 43 -5.28 7.52 -1.75
CA LEU A 43 -5.27 8.22 -3.04
C LEU A 43 -4.30 9.41 -3.04
N ALA A 44 -4.31 10.23 -1.97
CA ALA A 44 -3.40 11.36 -1.84
C ALA A 44 -1.93 10.92 -1.83
N LEU A 45 -1.62 9.82 -1.16
CA LEU A 45 -0.28 9.22 -1.18
C LEU A 45 0.10 8.74 -2.59
N SER A 46 -0.79 8.01 -3.28
CA SER A 46 -0.52 7.53 -4.64
C SER A 46 -0.22 8.67 -5.60
N ILE A 47 -0.98 9.76 -5.52
CA ILE A 47 -0.75 10.97 -6.34
C ILE A 47 0.58 11.62 -5.96
N GLY A 48 0.86 11.79 -4.67
CA GLY A 48 2.12 12.38 -4.19
C GLY A 48 3.35 11.60 -4.66
N TRP A 49 3.32 10.27 -4.53
CA TRP A 49 4.39 9.39 -5.02
C TRP A 49 4.55 9.47 -6.54
N PHE A 50 3.46 9.45 -7.29
CA PHE A 50 3.51 9.54 -8.75
C PHE A 50 4.14 10.86 -9.23
N ILE A 51 3.73 11.98 -8.64
CA ILE A 51 4.27 13.31 -8.97
C ILE A 51 5.76 13.37 -8.62
N LEU A 52 6.15 12.94 -7.41
CA LEU A 52 7.56 12.98 -6.99
C LEU A 52 8.44 12.08 -7.84
N LEU A 53 7.96 10.90 -8.24
CA LEU A 53 8.69 10.02 -9.13
C LEU A 53 8.90 10.66 -10.50
N ALA A 54 7.86 11.24 -11.10
CA ALA A 54 7.96 11.93 -12.39
C ALA A 54 8.98 13.09 -12.32
N LEU A 55 8.94 13.87 -11.24
CA LEU A 55 9.85 15.00 -11.03
C LEU A 55 11.29 14.56 -10.71
N SER A 56 11.48 13.41 -10.06
CA SER A 56 12.81 12.90 -9.68
C SER A 56 13.70 12.58 -10.89
N SER A 57 13.10 12.30 -12.06
CA SER A 57 13.81 12.08 -13.33
C SER A 57 14.65 13.28 -13.79
N THR A 58 14.42 14.47 -13.22
CA THR A 58 15.17 15.71 -13.50
C THR A 58 16.41 15.91 -12.61
N GLY A 59 16.69 14.98 -11.68
CA GLY A 59 17.91 14.93 -10.87
C GLY A 59 17.90 15.77 -9.57
N TYR A 60 17.33 16.98 -9.58
CA TYR A 60 17.39 17.91 -8.44
C TYR A 60 16.47 17.56 -7.27
N LEU A 61 15.49 16.68 -7.49
CA LEU A 61 14.43 16.38 -6.52
C LEU A 61 14.51 14.96 -5.96
N ALA A 62 15.59 14.23 -6.26
CA ALA A 62 15.81 12.87 -5.76
C ALA A 62 15.78 12.78 -4.23
N LEU A 63 16.27 13.82 -3.53
CA LEU A 63 16.24 13.91 -2.07
C LEU A 63 14.83 14.15 -1.49
N LEU A 64 13.85 14.60 -2.29
CA LEU A 64 12.48 14.81 -1.81
C LEU A 64 11.72 13.51 -1.62
N LEU A 65 12.04 12.46 -2.39
CA LEU A 65 11.41 11.14 -2.26
C LEU A 65 11.55 10.54 -0.84
N PRO A 66 12.77 10.41 -0.27
CA PRO A 66 12.91 9.87 1.08
C PRO A 66 12.32 10.81 2.14
N VAL A 67 12.41 12.13 1.97
CA VAL A 67 11.81 13.11 2.90
C VAL A 67 10.29 12.98 2.91
N PHE A 68 9.66 12.89 1.74
CA PHE A 68 8.22 12.66 1.64
C PHE A 68 7.83 11.33 2.29
N GLY A 69 8.57 10.26 1.99
CA GLY A 69 8.34 8.95 2.59
C GLY A 69 8.35 8.98 4.12
N LEU A 70 9.35 9.64 4.73
CA LEU A 70 9.43 9.82 6.18
C LEU A 70 8.27 10.68 6.72
N ALA A 71 7.93 11.76 6.02
CA ALA A 71 6.85 12.66 6.43
C ALA A 71 5.49 11.95 6.47
N VAL A 72 5.21 11.06 5.51
CA VAL A 72 3.94 10.33 5.43
C VAL A 72 3.93 8.99 6.17
N PHE A 73 5.09 8.50 6.63
CA PHE A 73 5.21 7.18 7.24
C PHE A 73 4.35 7.03 8.50
N LEU A 74 4.56 7.90 9.48
CA LEU A 74 3.81 7.89 10.74
C LEU A 74 2.29 8.09 10.58
N PRO A 75 1.79 9.08 9.82
CA PRO A 75 0.35 9.24 9.64
C PRO A 75 -0.28 8.06 8.89
N THR A 76 0.47 7.41 7.99
CA THR A 76 0.00 6.19 7.32
C THR A 76 -0.15 5.03 8.29
N LEU A 77 0.80 4.82 9.20
CA LEU A 77 0.66 3.82 10.26
C LEU A 77 -0.50 4.15 11.20
N ALA A 78 -0.64 5.42 11.59
CA ALA A 78 -1.71 5.88 12.47
C ALA A 78 -3.11 5.64 11.87
N VAL A 79 -3.35 6.08 10.63
CA VAL A 79 -4.66 5.88 9.97
C VAL A 79 -4.95 4.41 9.67
N THR A 80 -3.93 3.61 9.34
CA THR A 80 -4.07 2.16 9.12
C THR A 80 -4.46 1.45 10.42
N THR A 81 -3.85 1.84 11.54
CA THR A 81 -4.21 1.35 12.88
C THR A 81 -5.66 1.68 13.21
N ARG A 82 -6.07 2.94 13.02
CA ARG A 82 -7.45 3.37 13.26
C ARG A 82 -8.45 2.69 12.31
N ARG A 83 -8.03 2.33 11.10
CA ARG A 83 -8.84 1.56 10.15
C ARG A 83 -9.02 0.11 10.59
N LEU A 84 -7.95 -0.52 11.10
CA LEU A 84 -8.03 -1.85 11.71
C LEU A 84 -8.93 -1.86 12.94
N HIS A 85 -8.84 -0.84 13.78
CA HIS A 85 -9.73 -0.67 14.92
C HIS A 85 -11.21 -0.56 14.52
N ASP A 86 -11.51 0.01 13.34
CA ASP A 86 -12.88 0.08 12.82
C ASP A 86 -13.47 -1.31 12.48
N ILE A 87 -12.61 -2.28 12.15
CA ILE A 87 -13.00 -3.68 11.93
C ILE A 87 -12.74 -4.56 13.17
N ASP A 88 -12.52 -3.93 14.33
CA ASP A 88 -12.25 -4.56 15.64
C ASP A 88 -11.04 -5.50 15.64
N LYS A 89 -10.03 -5.13 14.86
CA LYS A 89 -8.71 -5.76 14.87
C LYS A 89 -7.73 -4.83 15.56
N GLY A 90 -6.85 -5.39 16.39
CA GLY A 90 -5.79 -4.60 17.02
C GLY A 90 -4.82 -4.04 15.98
N GLY A 91 -4.26 -2.85 16.23
CA GLY A 91 -3.31 -2.19 15.33
C GLY A 91 -2.09 -3.04 14.94
N TRP A 92 -1.66 -3.97 15.79
CA TRP A 92 -0.57 -4.90 15.51
C TRP A 92 -0.80 -5.82 14.30
N TRP A 93 -2.06 -6.01 13.88
CA TRP A 93 -2.37 -6.76 12.65
C TRP A 93 -1.64 -6.22 11.43
N GLN A 94 -1.31 -4.91 11.42
CA GLN A 94 -0.58 -4.34 10.29
C GLN A 94 0.84 -4.85 10.13
N LEU A 95 1.47 -5.33 11.21
CA LEU A 95 2.80 -5.91 11.12
C LEU A 95 2.82 -7.18 10.27
N ILE A 96 1.73 -7.94 10.23
CA ILE A 96 1.71 -9.21 9.49
C ILE A 96 1.95 -8.95 8.02
N TRP A 97 1.19 -8.04 7.40
CA TRP A 97 1.41 -7.73 5.99
C TRP A 97 2.67 -6.90 5.76
N LEU A 98 3.11 -6.06 6.71
CA LEU A 98 4.36 -5.31 6.56
C LEU A 98 5.58 -6.25 6.56
N VAL A 99 5.60 -7.26 7.43
CA VAL A 99 6.67 -8.26 7.47
C VAL A 99 6.62 -9.14 6.23
N LEU A 100 5.44 -9.62 5.83
CA LEU A 100 5.30 -10.42 4.61
C LEU A 100 5.72 -9.65 3.36
N ALA A 101 5.27 -8.40 3.21
CA ALA A 101 5.65 -7.54 2.10
C ALA A 101 7.16 -7.24 2.13
N GLY A 102 7.73 -6.91 3.30
CA GLY A 102 9.17 -6.67 3.43
C GLY A 102 10.02 -7.88 3.03
N LEU A 103 9.63 -9.09 3.47
CA LEU A 103 10.31 -10.34 3.11
C LEU A 103 10.15 -10.71 1.63
N ALA A 104 9.02 -10.38 1.01
CA ALA A 104 8.76 -10.68 -0.40
C ALA A 104 9.44 -9.66 -1.35
N VAL A 105 9.59 -8.41 -0.93
CA VAL A 105 10.24 -7.35 -1.71
C VAL A 105 11.74 -7.61 -1.91
N ILE A 106 12.45 -8.12 -0.89
CA ILE A 106 13.90 -8.40 -0.97
C ILE A 106 14.26 -9.35 -2.15
N PRO A 107 13.68 -10.55 -2.28
CA PRO A 107 13.96 -11.44 -3.40
C PRO A 107 13.48 -10.86 -4.74
N THR A 108 12.42 -10.04 -4.78
CA THR A 108 12.02 -9.32 -6.00
C THR A 108 13.12 -8.37 -6.47
N PHE A 109 13.74 -7.59 -5.58
CA PHE A 109 14.87 -6.71 -5.92
C PHE A 109 16.10 -7.50 -6.37
N ILE A 110 16.44 -8.59 -5.68
CA ILE A 110 17.56 -9.47 -6.05
C ILE A 110 17.32 -10.08 -7.44
N GLY A 111 16.13 -10.63 -7.68
CA GLY A 111 15.73 -11.23 -8.95
C GLY A 111 15.71 -10.22 -10.09
N LEU A 112 15.21 -9.00 -9.86
CA LEU A 112 15.24 -7.91 -10.83
C LEU A 112 16.69 -7.53 -11.19
N PHE A 113 17.54 -7.35 -10.18
CA PHE A 113 18.96 -7.04 -10.40
C PHE A 113 19.66 -8.16 -11.19
N ALA A 114 19.46 -9.42 -10.81
CA ALA A 114 20.03 -10.57 -11.50
C ALA A 114 19.54 -10.68 -12.95
N THR A 115 18.25 -10.36 -13.20
CA THR A 115 17.67 -10.35 -14.54
C THR A 115 18.30 -9.27 -15.40
N ILE A 116 18.44 -8.05 -14.89
CA ILE A 116 19.09 -6.94 -15.58
C ILE A 116 20.56 -7.29 -15.88
N ALA A 117 21.30 -7.78 -14.88
CA ALA A 117 22.71 -8.13 -15.05
C ALA A 117 22.91 -9.22 -16.11
N SER A 118 22.09 -10.27 -16.07
CA SER A 118 22.17 -11.37 -17.03
C SER A 118 21.72 -10.97 -18.43
N PHE A 119 20.74 -10.08 -18.55
CA PHE A 119 20.34 -9.49 -19.84
C PHE A 119 21.48 -8.66 -20.43
N MET A 120 22.11 -7.79 -19.63
CA MET A 120 23.24 -6.99 -20.08
C MET A 120 24.43 -7.86 -20.48
N ALA A 121 24.74 -8.90 -19.71
CA ALA A 121 25.78 -9.86 -20.03
C ALA A 121 25.47 -10.62 -21.33
N GLY A 122 24.26 -11.18 -21.46
CA GLY A 122 23.83 -11.92 -22.65
C GLY A 122 23.82 -11.06 -23.92
N ALA A 123 23.31 -9.83 -23.83
CA ALA A 123 23.33 -8.88 -24.95
C ALA A 123 24.75 -8.55 -25.40
N SER A 124 25.69 -8.38 -24.45
CA SER A 124 27.10 -8.15 -24.80
C SER A 124 27.74 -9.35 -25.51
N GLN A 125 27.41 -10.59 -25.10
CA GLN A 125 27.93 -11.81 -25.73
C GLN A 125 27.41 -11.96 -27.16
N LEU A 126 26.10 -11.76 -27.39
CA LEU A 126 25.52 -11.83 -28.75
C LEU A 126 26.15 -10.82 -29.71
N LEU A 127 26.43 -9.59 -29.24
CA LEU A 127 27.08 -8.57 -30.05
C LEU A 127 28.52 -8.96 -30.41
N ILE A 128 29.25 -9.58 -29.47
CA ILE A 128 30.63 -10.03 -29.67
C ILE A 128 30.66 -11.24 -30.61
N ASP A 129 29.84 -12.25 -30.35
CA ASP A 129 29.77 -13.48 -31.15
C ASP A 129 29.34 -13.17 -32.58
N GLY A 130 28.28 -12.35 -32.75
CA GLY A 130 27.81 -11.92 -34.05
C GLY A 130 28.83 -11.08 -34.83
N PHE A 131 29.65 -10.29 -34.13
CA PHE A 131 30.76 -9.55 -34.74
C PHE A 131 31.88 -10.49 -35.24
N PHE A 132 32.32 -11.44 -34.43
CA PHE A 132 33.37 -12.39 -34.82
C PHE A 132 32.92 -13.35 -35.92
N GLU A 133 31.67 -13.81 -35.88
CA GLU A 133 31.12 -14.69 -36.91
C GLU A 133 30.99 -13.97 -38.26
N TYR A 134 30.56 -12.70 -38.26
CA TYR A 134 30.56 -11.85 -39.46
C TYR A 134 31.97 -11.65 -40.04
N LEU A 135 33.00 -11.46 -39.19
CA LEU A 135 34.38 -11.38 -39.65
C LEU A 135 34.89 -12.69 -40.27
N ALA A 136 34.39 -13.83 -39.81
CA ALA A 136 34.81 -15.14 -40.28
C ALA A 136 34.14 -15.58 -41.59
N THR A 137 32.84 -15.30 -41.76
CA THR A 137 32.04 -15.81 -42.89
C THR A 137 31.63 -14.73 -43.89
N GLY A 138 31.61 -13.46 -43.48
CA GLY A 138 31.08 -12.34 -44.28
C GLY A 138 29.54 -12.35 -44.42
N GLU A 139 28.86 -13.34 -43.85
CA GLU A 139 27.40 -13.43 -43.84
C GLU A 139 26.83 -12.82 -42.56
N LYS A 140 25.61 -12.27 -42.65
CA LYS A 140 24.90 -11.76 -41.48
C LYS A 140 24.41 -12.92 -40.63
N VAL A 141 24.67 -12.85 -39.32
CA VAL A 141 24.16 -13.83 -38.36
C VAL A 141 22.64 -13.69 -38.23
N GLU A 142 21.93 -14.81 -38.31
CA GLU A 142 20.49 -14.87 -38.11
C GLU A 142 20.17 -14.77 -36.60
N ASP A 143 19.35 -13.78 -36.22
CA ASP A 143 19.06 -13.44 -34.82
C ASP A 143 18.31 -14.56 -34.09
N LYS A 144 19.04 -15.49 -33.46
CA LYS A 144 18.47 -16.44 -32.49
C LYS A 144 18.58 -15.87 -31.09
N PHE A 145 17.62 -15.01 -30.72
CA PHE A 145 17.52 -14.44 -29.37
C PHE A 145 17.66 -15.55 -28.30
N PRO A 146 18.50 -15.39 -27.26
CA PRO A 146 18.87 -16.45 -26.33
C PRO A 146 17.80 -16.68 -25.27
N TRP A 147 16.62 -17.15 -25.70
CA TRP A 147 15.45 -17.39 -24.86
C TRP A 147 15.72 -18.28 -23.64
N LYS A 148 16.69 -19.20 -23.74
CA LYS A 148 17.09 -20.09 -22.64
C LYS A 148 17.81 -19.38 -21.49
N LEU A 149 18.49 -18.26 -21.77
CA LEU A 149 19.15 -17.44 -20.76
C LEU A 149 18.14 -16.55 -20.03
N VAL A 150 17.15 -16.06 -20.77
CA VAL A 150 16.16 -15.08 -20.32
C VAL A 150 14.99 -15.73 -19.58
N SER A 151 14.57 -16.94 -19.96
CA SER A 151 13.38 -17.58 -19.41
C SER A 151 13.39 -17.83 -17.90
N PRO A 152 14.42 -18.41 -17.26
CA PRO A 152 14.38 -18.68 -15.81
C PRO A 152 14.37 -17.38 -14.98
N LEU A 153 15.00 -16.32 -15.49
CA LEU A 153 15.09 -15.01 -14.83
C LEU A 153 13.73 -14.32 -14.83
N ILE A 154 13.07 -14.27 -16.00
CA ILE A 154 11.72 -13.71 -16.12
C ILE A 154 10.74 -14.53 -15.28
N THR A 155 10.81 -15.87 -15.34
CA THR A 155 9.91 -16.72 -14.54
C THR A 155 10.08 -16.49 -13.04
N GLY A 156 11.32 -16.36 -12.54
CA GLY A 156 11.58 -16.05 -11.13
C GLY A 156 10.99 -14.71 -10.68
N VAL A 157 11.23 -13.64 -11.44
CA VAL A 157 10.70 -12.30 -11.15
C VAL A 157 9.16 -12.29 -11.22
N VAL A 158 8.57 -12.97 -12.20
CA VAL A 158 7.11 -13.05 -12.31
C VAL A 158 6.52 -13.77 -11.08
N ILE A 159 7.13 -14.86 -10.62
CA ILE A 159 6.67 -15.58 -9.43
C ILE A 159 6.70 -14.68 -8.19
N THR A 160 7.79 -13.95 -7.96
CA THR A 160 7.88 -13.08 -6.76
C THR A 160 6.90 -11.91 -6.85
N LEU A 161 6.70 -11.33 -8.04
CA LEU A 161 5.68 -10.29 -8.26
C LEU A 161 4.25 -10.82 -8.00
N LEU A 162 3.95 -12.06 -8.37
CA LEU A 162 2.66 -12.67 -8.06
C LEU A 162 2.46 -12.87 -6.55
N ILE A 163 3.52 -13.21 -5.82
CA ILE A 163 3.49 -13.30 -4.35
C ILE A 163 3.23 -11.91 -3.74
N ASP A 164 3.94 -10.88 -4.19
CA ASP A 164 3.75 -9.50 -3.76
C ASP A 164 2.30 -9.03 -4.00
N LEU A 165 1.75 -9.32 -5.19
CA LEU A 165 0.36 -9.01 -5.53
C LEU A 165 -0.64 -9.78 -4.66
N ALA A 166 -0.37 -11.05 -4.34
CA ALA A 166 -1.21 -11.85 -3.46
C ALA A 166 -1.23 -11.29 -2.03
N ILE A 167 -0.07 -10.90 -1.49
CA ILE A 167 0.05 -10.26 -0.17
C ILE A 167 -0.70 -8.93 -0.16
N ALA A 168 -0.52 -8.11 -1.20
CA ALA A 168 -1.21 -6.84 -1.34
C ALA A 168 -2.73 -7.03 -1.42
N ALA A 169 -3.21 -7.99 -2.22
CA ALA A 169 -4.63 -8.32 -2.33
C ALA A 169 -5.21 -8.81 -0.99
N TRP A 170 -4.46 -9.62 -0.26
CA TRP A 170 -4.86 -10.09 1.08
C TRP A 170 -4.97 -8.93 2.08
N ALA A 171 -3.98 -8.04 2.14
CA ALA A 171 -4.03 -6.84 2.99
C ALA A 171 -5.21 -5.93 2.58
N MET A 172 -5.39 -5.76 1.27
CA MET A 172 -6.45 -4.96 0.69
C MET A 172 -7.84 -5.44 1.10
N PHE A 173 -8.05 -6.76 1.02
CA PHE A 173 -9.31 -7.39 1.41
C PHE A 173 -9.69 -7.01 2.84
N TRP A 174 -8.74 -7.02 3.78
CA TRP A 174 -9.00 -6.60 5.16
C TRP A 174 -9.33 -5.11 5.27
N LEU A 175 -8.64 -4.23 4.56
CA LEU A 175 -8.83 -2.78 4.65
C LEU A 175 -10.15 -2.32 3.99
N ILE A 176 -10.66 -3.07 3.01
CA ILE A 176 -11.97 -2.86 2.37
C ILE A 176 -13.15 -3.33 3.24
N ARG A 177 -12.96 -4.14 4.28
CA ARG A 177 -14.07 -4.79 5.03
C ARG A 177 -15.00 -3.84 5.78
N ARG A 178 -16.28 -4.25 5.92
CA ARG A 178 -17.29 -3.66 6.86
C ARG A 178 -16.65 -3.06 8.11
N GLY A 179 -16.75 -1.76 8.39
CA GLY A 179 -16.58 -1.33 9.78
C GLY A 179 -17.66 -1.96 10.65
N GLN A 180 -17.38 -2.24 11.91
CA GLN A 180 -18.42 -2.67 12.85
C GLN A 180 -19.39 -1.51 13.11
N ALA A 181 -20.70 -1.75 13.02
CA ALA A 181 -21.69 -0.73 13.33
C ALA A 181 -21.77 -0.51 14.85
N GLY A 182 -21.90 0.74 15.27
CA GLY A 182 -21.99 1.09 16.69
C GLY A 182 -20.64 1.15 17.40
N PRO A 183 -20.65 1.45 18.70
CA PRO A 183 -19.42 1.58 19.48
C PRO A 183 -18.67 0.26 19.61
N ASN A 184 -17.34 0.33 19.63
CA ASN A 184 -16.48 -0.81 19.96
C ASN A 184 -15.42 -0.38 20.99
N ARG A 185 -14.58 -1.32 21.45
CA ARG A 185 -13.51 -1.08 22.44
C ARG A 185 -12.52 0.03 22.07
N HIS A 186 -12.44 0.42 20.80
CA HIS A 186 -11.52 1.43 20.29
C HIS A 186 -12.16 2.81 20.17
N GLY A 187 -13.49 2.91 20.28
CA GLY A 187 -14.20 4.19 20.28
C GLY A 187 -15.57 4.13 19.61
N PRO A 188 -16.27 5.28 19.58
CA PRO A 188 -17.58 5.41 18.96
C PRO A 188 -17.48 5.21 17.44
N ASP A 189 -18.58 4.78 16.84
CA ASP A 189 -18.70 4.61 15.39
C ASP A 189 -18.36 5.93 14.66
N PRO A 190 -17.44 5.94 13.67
CA PRO A 190 -17.19 7.10 12.82
C PRO A 190 -18.45 7.67 12.16
N TRP A 191 -19.47 6.83 11.96
CA TRP A 191 -20.75 7.21 11.37
C TRP A 191 -21.81 7.68 12.39
N ALA A 192 -21.52 7.61 13.70
CA ALA A 192 -22.46 8.08 14.71
C ALA A 192 -22.73 9.57 14.53
N LEU A 193 -23.99 9.90 14.20
CA LEU A 193 -24.46 11.28 14.09
C LEU A 193 -24.09 12.06 15.37
N PRO A 194 -23.77 13.37 15.30
CA PRO A 194 -23.41 14.16 16.48
C PRO A 194 -24.44 14.08 17.62
N ALA A 195 -25.72 13.90 17.30
CA ALA A 195 -26.80 13.67 18.25
C ALA A 195 -26.70 12.28 18.93
N MET A 196 -26.46 11.22 18.15
CA MET A 196 -26.24 9.85 18.65
C MET A 196 -24.96 9.76 19.49
N ARG A 197 -23.91 10.50 19.12
CA ARG A 197 -22.63 10.52 19.84
C ARG A 197 -22.80 11.02 21.28
N ARG A 198 -23.58 12.09 21.50
CA ARG A 198 -23.87 12.59 22.85
C ARG A 198 -24.64 11.57 23.71
N VAL A 199 -25.57 10.84 23.11
CA VAL A 199 -26.35 9.80 23.81
C VAL A 199 -25.47 8.60 24.15
N VAL A 200 -24.68 8.10 23.19
CA VAL A 200 -23.75 6.97 23.41
C VAL A 200 -22.66 7.33 24.42
N ASP A 201 -22.09 8.54 24.35
CA ASP A 201 -21.10 9.01 25.33
C ASP A 201 -21.72 9.12 26.74
N SER A 202 -23.02 9.43 26.85
CA SER A 202 -23.71 9.45 28.14
C SER A 202 -23.98 8.05 28.68
N SER A 203 -24.30 7.07 27.83
CA SER A 203 -24.50 5.67 28.25
C SER A 203 -23.19 4.93 28.52
N MET A 204 -22.06 5.35 27.95
CA MET A 204 -20.75 4.79 28.32
C MET A 204 -20.21 5.32 29.64
N ARG A 205 -20.73 6.46 30.12
CA ARG A 205 -20.37 7.02 31.43
C ARG A 205 -21.22 6.47 32.57
N SER A 206 -22.31 5.76 32.28
CA SER A 206 -23.10 5.09 33.31
C SER A 206 -22.37 3.83 33.78
N PRO A 207 -22.25 3.60 35.11
CA PRO A 207 -21.55 2.42 35.68
C PRO A 207 -22.09 1.06 35.20
N GLU A 208 -23.32 1.01 34.72
CA GLU A 208 -24.06 -0.20 34.34
C GLU A 208 -23.64 -0.81 32.99
N ALA A 209 -22.81 -0.13 32.18
CA ALA A 209 -22.46 -0.59 30.82
C ALA A 209 -21.34 -1.65 30.75
N PHE A 210 -20.80 -2.07 31.89
CA PHE A 210 -19.66 -3.00 32.00
C PHE A 210 -19.94 -4.26 32.85
N GLU A 211 -21.20 -4.51 33.23
CA GLU A 211 -21.67 -5.81 33.75
C GLU A 211 -22.17 -6.70 32.60
#